data_AF-A0A6I0E0Z9-F1
#
_entry.id   AF-A0A6I0E0Z9-F1
#
_cell.length_a   1.000
_cell.length_b   1.000
_cell.length_c   1.000
_cell.angle_alpha   90.00
_cell.angle_beta   90.00
_cell.angle_gamma   90.00
#
_symmetry.space_group_name_H-M   'P 1'
#
loop_
_entity.id
_entity.type
_entity.pdbx_description
1 polymer ?
#
loop_
_entity_poly.entity_id
_entity_poly.type
_entity_poly.pdbx_seq_one_letter_code
_entity_poly.pdbx_strand_id
1 'polypeptide(L)'
;AYFAADSFRVALEGDGIESIGFEEISSEYSMTPSGNLAKAYAGICYFNLGDYEQAVKFLSQYDGDDQYFSISVIGLIGDCYAEMNEPKNAIKFFSKAADSKNDVLAPYYLKKAATLLELEGDKEKALKNYQAIKDSYPMSAEAQEVDKYIARLQ
;
A
#
# COMPACT_ATOMS: atom_id res chain seq x y z
N ALA A 1 -9.67 -6.02 -19.15
CA ALA A 1 -9.67 -5.02 -18.07
C ALA A 1 -11.08 -4.71 -17.56
N TYR A 2 -12.09 -4.49 -18.41
CA TYR A 2 -13.46 -4.11 -17.98
C TYR A 2 -14.12 -5.03 -16.94
N PHE A 3 -14.00 -6.35 -17.07
CA PHE A 3 -14.61 -7.30 -16.12
C PHE A 3 -14.12 -7.14 -14.67
N ALA A 4 -12.84 -6.78 -14.48
CA ALA A 4 -12.30 -6.57 -13.14
C ALA A 4 -12.83 -5.28 -12.51
N ALA A 5 -12.88 -4.18 -13.27
CA ALA A 5 -13.45 -2.91 -12.80
C ALA A 5 -14.93 -3.05 -12.43
N ASP A 6 -15.72 -3.78 -13.24
CA ASP A 6 -17.12 -4.06 -12.90
C ASP A 6 -17.25 -4.87 -11.61
N SER A 7 -16.34 -5.84 -11.38
CA SER A 7 -16.34 -6.62 -10.14
C SER A 7 -16.01 -5.76 -8.91
N PHE A 8 -15.05 -4.84 -9.02
CA PHE A 8 -14.71 -3.92 -7.92
C PHE A 8 -15.82 -2.92 -7.63
N ARG A 9 -16.49 -2.42 -8.67
CA ARG A 9 -17.64 -1.53 -8.49
C ARG A 9 -18.81 -2.23 -7.81
N VAL A 10 -19.15 -3.45 -8.23
CA VAL A 10 -20.19 -4.25 -7.56
C VAL A 10 -19.81 -4.58 -6.11
N ALA A 11 -18.53 -4.89 -5.83
CA ALA A 11 -18.09 -5.12 -4.46
C ALA A 11 -18.15 -3.85 -3.59
N LEU A 12 -17.90 -2.69 -4.18
CA LEU A 12 -17.93 -1.39 -3.50
C LEU A 12 -19.37 -0.94 -3.18
N GLU A 13 -20.22 -0.94 -4.21
CA GLU A 13 -21.58 -0.36 -4.19
C GLU A 13 -22.67 -1.38 -3.84
N GLY A 14 -22.38 -2.68 -3.96
CA GLY A 14 -23.39 -3.74 -3.89
C GLY A 14 -24.05 -3.99 -5.24
N ASP A 15 -24.92 -5.00 -5.29
CA ASP A 15 -25.70 -5.33 -6.50
C ASP A 15 -27.12 -4.71 -6.50
N GLY A 16 -27.49 -4.05 -5.40
CA GLY A 16 -28.81 -3.44 -5.22
C GLY A 16 -29.97 -4.44 -5.03
N ILE A 17 -29.67 -5.73 -4.87
CA ILE A 17 -30.67 -6.80 -4.73
C ILE A 17 -30.43 -7.60 -3.45
N GLU A 18 -29.29 -8.29 -3.33
CA GLU A 18 -28.98 -9.19 -2.22
C GLU A 18 -27.64 -8.85 -1.55
N SER A 19 -26.67 -8.32 -2.31
CA SER A 19 -25.31 -8.07 -1.84
C SER A 19 -25.14 -6.61 -1.42
N ILE A 20 -24.85 -6.40 -0.14
CA ILE A 20 -24.50 -5.09 0.42
C ILE A 20 -23.04 -4.78 0.07
N GLY A 21 -22.79 -3.57 -0.45
CA GLY A 21 -21.45 -3.10 -0.81
C GLY A 21 -20.56 -2.78 0.39
N PHE A 22 -19.24 -2.81 0.19
CA PHE A 22 -18.29 -2.49 1.26
C PHE A 22 -18.45 -1.07 1.81
N GLU A 23 -18.87 -0.09 1.00
CA GLU A 23 -19.17 1.26 1.51
C GLU A 23 -20.27 1.25 2.55
N GLU A 24 -21.40 0.64 2.21
CA GLU A 24 -22.56 0.57 3.10
C GLU A 24 -22.22 -0.23 4.36
N ILE A 25 -21.55 -1.38 4.22
CA ILE A 25 -21.10 -2.15 5.39
C ILE A 25 -20.18 -1.33 6.29
N SER A 26 -19.26 -0.56 5.70
CA SER A 26 -18.33 0.28 6.45
C SER A 26 -19.02 1.43 7.21
N SER A 27 -20.15 1.91 6.69
CA SER A 27 -20.95 2.99 7.25
C SER A 27 -21.88 2.47 8.36
N GLU A 28 -22.77 1.54 8.00
CA GLU A 28 -23.85 1.03 8.85
C GLU A 28 -23.32 0.19 10.02
N TYR A 29 -22.23 -0.55 9.79
CA TYR A 29 -21.63 -1.42 10.78
C TYR A 29 -20.26 -0.92 11.26
N SER A 30 -20.00 0.39 11.16
CA SER A 30 -18.69 1.04 11.40
C SER A 30 -18.00 0.69 12.73
N MET A 31 -18.77 0.34 13.77
CA MET A 31 -18.27 -0.04 15.10
C MET A 31 -18.00 -1.56 15.25
N THR A 32 -18.27 -2.36 14.23
CA THR A 32 -18.07 -3.81 14.26
C THR A 32 -16.74 -4.19 13.61
N PRO A 33 -16.17 -5.37 13.92
CA PRO A 33 -15.00 -5.88 13.21
C PRO A 33 -15.21 -5.98 11.70
N SER A 34 -16.41 -6.38 11.26
CA SER A 34 -16.77 -6.48 9.85
C SER A 34 -16.82 -5.12 9.16
N GLY A 35 -17.44 -4.12 9.80
CA GLY A 35 -17.47 -2.75 9.25
C GLY A 35 -16.09 -2.11 9.23
N ASN A 36 -15.26 -2.38 10.22
CA ASN A 36 -13.86 -1.96 10.19
C ASN A 36 -13.11 -2.58 9.01
N LEU A 37 -13.21 -3.89 8.80
CA LEU A 37 -12.57 -4.55 7.66
C LEU A 37 -13.14 -4.09 6.31
N ALA A 38 -14.44 -3.80 6.25
CA ALA A 38 -15.09 -3.26 5.07
C ALA A 38 -14.51 -1.90 4.65
N LYS A 39 -14.01 -1.07 5.59
CA LYS A 39 -13.28 0.17 5.24
C LYS A 39 -12.06 -0.13 4.38
N ALA A 40 -11.25 -1.12 4.76
CA ALA A 40 -10.07 -1.48 4.00
C ALA A 40 -10.45 -2.02 2.61
N TYR A 41 -11.48 -2.88 2.53
CA TYR A 41 -11.93 -3.42 1.25
C TYR A 41 -12.58 -2.38 0.33
N ALA A 42 -13.35 -1.43 0.87
CA ALA A 42 -13.83 -0.29 0.10
C ALA A 42 -12.66 0.50 -0.47
N GLY A 43 -11.65 0.79 0.35
CA GLY A 43 -10.43 1.46 -0.08
C GLY A 43 -9.65 0.72 -1.17
N ILE A 44 -9.55 -0.62 -1.07
CA ILE A 44 -8.96 -1.47 -2.12
C ILE A 44 -9.78 -1.40 -3.41
N CYS A 45 -11.11 -1.43 -3.34
CA CYS A 45 -11.96 -1.30 -4.52
C CYS A 45 -11.75 0.04 -5.21
N TYR A 46 -11.76 1.14 -4.44
CA TYR A 46 -11.46 2.48 -4.96
C TYR A 46 -10.09 2.58 -5.64
N PHE A 47 -9.04 2.00 -5.04
CA PHE A 47 -7.72 1.95 -5.65
C PHE A 47 -7.74 1.26 -7.02
N ASN A 48 -8.43 0.11 -7.11
CA ASN A 48 -8.55 -0.64 -8.37
C ASN A 48 -9.44 0.05 -9.42
N LEU A 49 -10.34 0.93 -8.99
CA LEU A 49 -11.15 1.78 -9.86
C LEU A 49 -10.41 3.06 -10.29
N GLY A 50 -9.23 3.33 -9.73
CA GLY A 50 -8.42 4.51 -10.01
C GLY A 50 -8.83 5.77 -9.23
N ASP A 51 -9.74 5.65 -8.26
CA ASP A 51 -10.09 6.74 -7.36
C ASP A 51 -9.20 6.68 -6.11
N TYR A 52 -7.99 7.19 -6.27
CA TYR A 52 -6.97 7.13 -5.24
C TYR A 52 -7.28 8.02 -4.03
N GLU A 53 -8.03 9.10 -4.21
CA GLU A 53 -8.43 9.99 -3.11
C GLU A 53 -9.41 9.28 -2.16
N GLN A 54 -10.45 8.64 -2.69
CA GLN A 54 -11.36 7.83 -1.88
C GLN A 54 -10.64 6.61 -1.30
N ALA A 55 -9.74 5.99 -2.07
CA ALA A 55 -8.93 4.88 -1.56
C ALA A 55 -8.18 5.28 -0.28
N VAL A 56 -7.44 6.39 -0.29
CA VAL A 56 -6.74 6.91 0.90
C VAL A 56 -7.71 7.17 2.04
N LYS A 57 -8.86 7.79 1.77
CA LYS A 57 -9.87 8.13 2.78
C LYS A 57 -10.38 6.87 3.50
N PHE A 58 -10.69 5.81 2.77
CA PHE A 58 -11.22 4.57 3.34
C PHE A 58 -10.12 3.74 4.02
N LEU A 59 -8.96 3.56 3.35
CA LEU A 59 -7.82 2.81 3.89
C LEU A 59 -7.30 3.41 5.20
N SER A 60 -7.27 4.75 5.32
CA SER A 60 -6.78 5.43 6.52
C SER A 60 -7.69 5.28 7.74
N GLN A 61 -8.92 4.83 7.56
CA GLN A 61 -9.89 4.60 8.64
C GLN A 61 -9.89 3.15 9.16
N TYR A 62 -9.19 2.25 8.47
CA TYR A 62 -9.00 0.88 8.93
C TYR A 62 -8.03 0.85 10.10
N ASP A 63 -8.44 0.18 11.18
CA ASP A 63 -7.59 -0.08 12.33
C ASP A 63 -7.59 -1.58 12.62
N GLY A 64 -6.44 -2.24 12.48
CA GLY A 64 -6.36 -3.69 12.50
C GLY A 64 -5.13 -4.20 13.22
N ASP A 65 -5.33 -5.26 14.00
CA ASP A 65 -4.26 -5.94 14.73
C ASP A 65 -3.51 -6.97 13.87
N ASP A 66 -4.07 -7.39 12.72
CA ASP A 66 -3.38 -8.29 11.79
C ASP A 66 -2.19 -7.56 11.16
N GLN A 67 -0.99 -7.89 11.63
CA GLN A 67 0.20 -7.14 11.24
C GLN A 67 0.41 -7.19 9.73
N TYR A 68 0.22 -8.33 9.08
CA TYR A 68 0.45 -8.44 7.63
C TYR A 68 -0.50 -7.57 6.81
N PHE A 69 -1.80 -7.65 7.10
CA PHE A 69 -2.82 -6.89 6.38
C PHE A 69 -2.72 -5.40 6.70
N SER A 70 -2.54 -5.01 7.97
CA SER A 70 -2.37 -3.60 8.36
C SER A 70 -1.14 -2.96 7.73
N ILE A 71 0.00 -3.66 7.66
CA ILE A 71 1.19 -3.16 6.94
C ILE A 71 0.88 -3.01 5.45
N SER A 72 0.14 -3.95 4.87
CA SER A 72 -0.25 -3.91 3.46
C SER A 72 -1.19 -2.74 3.14
N VAL A 73 -2.13 -2.42 4.04
CA VAL A 73 -3.00 -1.23 3.94
C VAL A 73 -2.17 0.05 3.98
N ILE A 74 -1.20 0.16 4.89
CA ILE A 74 -0.29 1.32 4.96
C ILE A 74 0.51 1.46 3.65
N GLY A 75 1.01 0.34 3.12
CA GLY A 75 1.68 0.29 1.84
C GLY A 75 0.80 0.75 0.68
N LEU A 76 -0.44 0.28 0.63
CA LEU A 76 -1.41 0.64 -0.40
C LEU A 76 -1.78 2.13 -0.35
N ILE A 77 -1.83 2.74 0.84
CA ILE A 77 -1.96 4.20 0.95
C ILE A 77 -0.76 4.91 0.29
N GLY A 78 0.45 4.38 0.48
CA GLY A 78 1.65 4.87 -0.21
C GLY A 78 1.55 4.75 -1.73
N ASP A 79 0.98 3.65 -2.22
CA ASP A 79 0.69 3.46 -3.65
C ASP A 79 -0.32 4.46 -4.19
N CYS A 80 -1.40 4.72 -3.45
CA CYS A 80 -2.37 5.75 -3.85
C CYS A 80 -1.68 7.11 -4.03
N TYR A 81 -0.82 7.51 -3.08
CA TYR A 81 -0.07 8.76 -3.20
C TYR A 81 0.91 8.76 -4.39
N ALA A 82 1.52 7.62 -4.71
CA ALA A 82 2.40 7.52 -5.88
C ALA A 82 1.61 7.73 -7.19
N GLU A 83 0.45 7.10 -7.31
CA GLU A 83 -0.44 7.25 -8.48
C GLU A 83 -1.01 8.68 -8.61
N MET A 84 -1.21 9.37 -7.49
CA MET A 84 -1.58 10.80 -7.46
C MET A 84 -0.40 11.76 -7.75
N ASN A 85 0.79 11.24 -8.09
CA ASN A 85 2.02 12.02 -8.26
C ASN A 85 2.41 12.83 -7.01
N GLU A 86 2.19 12.26 -5.82
CA GLU A 86 2.61 12.81 -4.53
C GLU A 86 3.75 11.99 -3.89
N PRO A 87 4.97 12.05 -4.46
CA PRO A 87 6.08 11.17 -4.07
C PRO A 87 6.49 11.32 -2.61
N LYS A 88 6.40 12.53 -2.03
CA LYS A 88 6.73 12.77 -0.62
C LYS A 88 5.82 11.99 0.34
N ASN A 89 4.51 11.96 0.05
CA ASN A 89 3.56 11.20 0.86
C ASN A 89 3.71 9.70 0.61
N ALA A 90 3.91 9.29 -0.64
CA ALA A 90 4.18 7.89 -0.98
C ALA A 90 5.39 7.33 -0.21
N ILE A 91 6.54 8.03 -0.27
CA ILE A 91 7.76 7.66 0.46
C ILE A 91 7.50 7.55 1.96
N LYS A 92 6.78 8.52 2.55
CA LYS A 92 6.43 8.50 3.99
C LYS A 92 5.66 7.24 4.37
N PHE A 93 4.64 6.86 3.60
CA PHE A 93 3.83 5.68 3.89
C PHE A 93 4.58 4.37 3.62
N PHE A 94 5.40 4.30 2.57
CA PHE A 94 6.27 3.15 2.35
C PHE A 94 7.30 2.98 3.47
N SER A 95 7.94 4.06 3.94
CA SER A 95 8.82 4.00 5.10
C SER A 95 8.08 3.53 6.36
N LYS A 96 6.87 4.02 6.61
CA LYS A 96 6.03 3.56 7.73
C LYS A 96 5.71 2.06 7.63
N ALA A 97 5.42 1.56 6.43
CA ALA A 97 5.18 0.12 6.22
C ALA A 97 6.48 -0.70 6.45
N ALA A 98 7.62 -0.17 6.02
CA ALA A 98 8.93 -0.79 6.24
C ALA A 98 9.36 -0.85 7.71
N ASP A 99 8.94 0.11 8.54
CA ASP A 99 9.25 0.15 9.97
C ASP A 99 8.66 -1.03 10.77
N SER A 100 7.74 -1.79 10.17
CA SER A 100 7.21 -3.02 10.75
C SER A 100 8.27 -4.10 10.99
N LYS A 101 9.41 -4.04 10.29
CA LYS A 101 10.49 -5.04 10.32
C LYS A 101 10.02 -6.46 10.01
N ASN A 102 8.92 -6.58 9.28
CA ASN A 102 8.47 -7.86 8.76
C ASN A 102 9.41 -8.32 7.63
N ASP A 103 9.98 -9.52 7.76
CA ASP A 103 11.03 -10.00 6.83
C ASP A 103 10.62 -10.11 5.36
N VAL A 104 9.30 -10.13 5.09
CA VAL A 104 8.76 -10.19 3.72
C VAL A 104 8.35 -8.79 3.24
N LEU A 105 7.59 -8.06 4.04
CA LEU A 105 7.01 -6.78 3.62
C LEU A 105 7.98 -5.60 3.74
N ALA A 106 8.85 -5.61 4.75
CA ALA A 106 9.78 -4.50 4.97
C ALA A 106 10.77 -4.29 3.80
N PRO A 107 11.47 -5.32 3.27
CA PRO A 107 12.36 -5.12 2.12
C PRO A 107 11.60 -4.68 0.87
N TYR A 108 10.37 -5.17 0.66
CA TYR A 108 9.50 -4.74 -0.43
C TYR A 108 9.20 -3.23 -0.36
N TYR A 109 8.76 -2.72 0.79
CA TYR A 109 8.43 -1.29 0.94
C TYR A 109 9.67 -0.39 0.98
N LEU A 110 10.80 -0.88 1.51
CA LEU A 110 12.09 -0.17 1.40
C LEU A 110 12.47 0.04 -0.06
N LYS A 111 12.31 -0.98 -0.92
CA LYS A 111 12.62 -0.88 -2.35
C LYS A 111 11.73 0.14 -3.05
N LYS A 112 10.43 0.16 -2.74
CA LYS A 112 9.49 1.16 -3.31
C LYS A 112 9.86 2.58 -2.90
N ALA A 113 10.14 2.80 -1.61
CA ALA A 113 10.60 4.09 -1.11
C ALA A 113 11.93 4.52 -1.76
N ALA A 114 12.90 3.61 -1.87
CA ALA A 114 14.19 3.88 -2.49
C ALA A 114 14.07 4.24 -3.97
N THR A 115 13.20 3.53 -4.69
CA THR A 115 12.96 3.79 -6.12
C THR A 115 12.37 5.19 -6.33
N LEU A 116 11.38 5.58 -5.51
CA LEU A 116 10.84 6.95 -5.57
C LEU A 116 11.87 8.01 -5.16
N LEU A 117 12.66 7.77 -4.11
CA LEU A 117 13.74 8.68 -3.70
C LEU A 117 14.75 8.89 -4.82
N GLU A 118 15.12 7.83 -5.52
CA GLU A 118 16.01 7.89 -6.67
C GLU A 118 15.42 8.71 -7.82
N LEU A 119 14.13 8.52 -8.13
CA LEU A 119 13.40 9.30 -9.15
C LEU A 119 13.31 10.79 -8.79
N GLU A 120 13.12 11.11 -7.50
CA GLU A 120 13.11 12.48 -6.98
C GLU A 120 14.53 13.09 -6.86
N GLY A 121 15.57 12.33 -7.19
CA GLY A 121 16.97 12.78 -7.16
C GLY A 121 17.66 12.68 -5.80
N ASP A 122 16.99 12.18 -4.75
CA ASP A 122 17.55 11.94 -3.42
C ASP A 122 18.32 10.61 -3.38
N LYS A 123 19.42 10.57 -4.14
CA LYS A 123 20.24 9.37 -4.32
C LYS A 123 20.85 8.87 -3.01
N GLU A 124 21.16 9.76 -2.08
CA GLU A 124 21.75 9.40 -0.79
C GLU A 124 20.77 8.57 0.05
N LYS A 125 19.52 9.04 0.19
CA LYS A 125 18.51 8.27 0.92
C LYS A 125 18.08 7.00 0.18
N ALA A 126 18.02 7.05 -1.16
CA ALA A 126 17.76 5.86 -1.96
C ALA A 126 18.82 4.77 -1.71
N LEU A 127 20.10 5.14 -1.79
CA LEU A 127 21.22 4.24 -1.53
C LEU A 127 21.16 3.66 -0.11
N LYS A 128 20.85 4.47 0.90
CA LYS A 128 20.69 4.01 2.28
C LYS A 128 19.59 2.95 2.42
N ASN A 129 18.43 3.15 1.78
CA ASN A 129 17.35 2.16 1.81
C ASN A 129 17.73 0.87 1.07
N TYR A 130 18.40 0.98 -0.09
CA TYR A 130 18.88 -0.20 -0.81
C TYR A 130 19.93 -1.00 -0.01
N GLN A 131 20.85 -0.32 0.68
CA GLN A 131 21.80 -0.97 1.59
C GLN A 131 21.08 -1.65 2.77
N ALA A 132 20.07 -1.00 3.35
CA ALA A 132 19.27 -1.59 4.43
C ALA A 132 18.58 -2.90 4.01
N ILE A 133 18.10 -2.99 2.76
CA ILE A 133 17.56 -4.25 2.21
C ILE A 133 18.63 -5.35 2.23
N LYS A 134 19.82 -5.05 1.71
CA LYS A 134 20.92 -6.01 1.62
C LYS A 134 21.37 -6.51 3.00
N ASP A 135 21.51 -5.57 3.94
CA ASP A 135 22.10 -5.85 5.25
C ASP A 135 21.11 -6.50 6.23
N SER A 136 19.86 -6.02 6.24
CA SER A 136 18.85 -6.48 7.21
C SER A 136 17.98 -7.62 6.70
N TYR A 137 17.82 -7.76 5.37
CA TYR A 137 16.92 -8.74 4.76
C TYR A 137 17.61 -9.59 3.66
N PRO A 138 18.77 -10.22 3.93
CA PRO A 138 19.59 -10.87 2.91
C PRO A 138 18.94 -12.07 2.21
N MET A 139 17.88 -12.63 2.80
CA MET A 139 17.12 -13.76 2.22
C MET A 139 15.89 -13.32 1.39
N SER A 140 15.59 -12.01 1.35
CA SER A 140 14.46 -11.48 0.59
C SER A 140 14.70 -11.51 -0.92
N ALA A 141 13.61 -11.53 -1.70
CA ALA A 141 13.70 -11.43 -3.17
C ALA A 141 14.32 -10.08 -3.58
N GLU A 142 14.04 -9.02 -2.83
CA GLU A 142 14.59 -7.69 -3.08
C GLU A 142 16.11 -7.67 -2.90
N ALA A 143 16.65 -8.35 -1.87
CA ALA A 143 18.09 -8.41 -1.64
C ALA A 143 18.85 -9.13 -2.78
N GLN A 144 18.23 -10.11 -3.45
CA GLN A 144 18.84 -10.77 -4.61
C GLN A 144 19.05 -9.82 -5.79
N GLU A 145 18.24 -8.76 -5.88
CA GLU A 145 18.31 -7.81 -6.98
C GLU A 145 18.95 -6.47 -6.59
N VAL A 146 19.08 -6.16 -5.30
CA VAL A 146 19.36 -4.79 -4.83
C VAL A 146 20.74 -4.28 -5.23
N ASP A 147 21.71 -5.18 -5.45
CA ASP A 147 23.07 -4.82 -5.86
C ASP A 147 23.12 -4.01 -7.15
N LYS A 148 22.22 -4.27 -8.11
CA LYS A 148 22.15 -3.49 -9.36
C LYS A 148 21.72 -2.05 -9.12
N TYR A 149 20.88 -1.81 -8.11
CA TYR A 149 20.41 -0.49 -7.72
C TYR A 149 21.50 0.26 -6.95
N ILE A 150 22.18 -0.42 -6.02
CA ILE A 150 23.32 0.14 -5.27
C ILE A 150 24.42 0.60 -6.24
N ALA A 151 24.83 -0.28 -7.17
CA ALA A 151 25.89 0.04 -8.13
C ALA A 151 25.53 1.20 -9.08
N ARG A 152 24.25 1.41 -9.37
CA ARG A 152 23.78 2.52 -10.23
C ARG A 152 23.86 3.89 -9.53
N LEU A 153 23.82 3.91 -8.20
CA LEU A 153 23.83 5.14 -7.40
C LEU A 153 25.21 5.54 -6.88
N GLN A 154 26.21 4.68 -7.07
CA GLN A 154 27.62 4.94 -6.76
C GLN A 154 28.34 5.53 -7.98
#